data_AF-A0A2J0LLG3-F1
#
_entry.id   AF-A0A2J0LLG3-F1
#
_cell.length_a   1.000
_cell.length_b   1.000
_cell.length_c   1.000
_cell.angle_alpha   90.00
_cell.angle_beta   90.00
_cell.angle_gamma   90.00
#
_symmetry.space_group_name_H-M   'P 1'
#
loop_
_entity.id
_entity.type
_entity.pdbx_description
1 polymer ?
#
loop_
_entity_poly.entity_id
_entity_poly.type
_entity_poly.pdbx_seq_one_letter_code
_entity_poly.pdbx_strand_id
1 'polypeptide(L)'
;MWSLPVYALSELFFPYLSESDYIYKDYWTRQSWLLVYYMGIAVVIFAFIALKFDSTKRRRAVFYILASGLVLSFGRYTPMYYLLYNFLPGFKLSRYPIKFFFMAAFSLAVLAGMGMDYYTRHAKTDLRFKKFLKRVLAFGFTLSFFYLIFNLNFYEIGGFLKKMILNAGTDFSPKVDRIGPIVIAGLHNIRRGAGLFMFLSVVMFFGIKKRVSMNAAPAFILLIAMVDIFTANKNVYQNMGVQEFLKPGPAIEFLQKDKSLFRIFDSPATLRQNMFVPERDYFEGMSGLKERVVSNRGVSFGIYDAYGYGSLYNERQEEVIDLIIRSKMPDETNLLNLLNVKYVISPKDFKASGYMLVKKTEKVNIYKNENFLPRVFLADKAVIIKDEKKILEKLKSKDFEPEKEVILEKDFSYTNGERRTTNDEKAVVSKYTAGEVIIEAETSAPRFLVLSDTYYPGWKVYIDKKPGKIYRADYILRAVYLEPGKHIVKFRYGPFSFKIGFMITLATMGILSGLWIFRWR
;
A
#
# COMPACT_ATOMS: atom_id res chain seq x y z
N MET A 1 17.01 8.19 4.68
CA MET A 1 16.04 9.17 4.15
C MET A 1 15.77 8.87 2.68
N TRP A 2 14.49 8.81 2.31
CA TRP A 2 13.98 8.26 1.05
C TRP A 2 13.95 9.34 -0.05
N SER A 3 15.11 9.58 -0.66
CA SER A 3 15.35 10.69 -1.60
C SER A 3 15.42 10.20 -3.04
N LEU A 4 14.97 11.02 -4.00
CA LEU A 4 15.15 10.77 -5.42
C LEU A 4 16.65 10.86 -5.78
N PRO A 5 17.27 9.79 -6.30
CA PRO A 5 18.63 9.88 -6.82
C PRO A 5 18.69 10.81 -8.03
N VAL A 6 19.71 11.65 -8.13
CA VAL A 6 19.84 12.60 -9.25
C VAL A 6 19.90 11.89 -10.61
N TYR A 7 20.55 10.73 -10.67
CA TYR A 7 20.65 9.91 -11.89
C TYR A 7 19.28 9.40 -12.38
N ALA A 8 18.29 9.28 -11.49
CA ALA A 8 16.96 8.79 -11.83
C ALA A 8 16.17 9.77 -12.72
N LEU A 9 16.62 11.04 -12.84
CA LEU A 9 16.07 11.96 -13.83
C LEU A 9 16.29 11.50 -15.27
N SER A 10 17.26 10.61 -15.52
CA SER A 10 17.43 10.01 -16.84
C SER A 10 16.18 9.21 -17.29
N GLU A 11 15.37 8.73 -16.35
CA GLU A 11 14.12 8.01 -16.62
C GLU A 11 12.98 8.89 -17.13
N LEU A 12 13.09 10.21 -17.01
CA LEU A 12 12.19 11.14 -17.71
C LEU A 12 12.28 10.96 -19.23
N PHE A 13 13.42 10.50 -19.72
CA PHE A 13 13.71 10.31 -21.14
C PHE A 13 13.65 8.83 -21.53
N PHE A 14 14.24 7.95 -20.71
CA PHE A 14 14.40 6.53 -21.00
C PHE A 14 13.97 5.69 -19.79
N PRO A 15 12.74 5.14 -19.81
CA PRO A 15 12.26 4.23 -18.77
C PRO A 15 13.26 3.11 -18.45
N TYR A 16 13.41 2.76 -17.17
CA TYR A 16 14.24 1.66 -16.67
C TYR A 16 15.76 1.80 -16.89
N LEU A 17 16.25 2.97 -17.31
CA LEU A 17 17.67 3.18 -17.60
C LEU A 17 18.55 3.17 -16.34
N SER A 18 18.08 3.73 -15.22
CA SER A 18 18.84 3.76 -13.96
C SER A 18 18.58 2.59 -13.01
N GLU A 19 17.69 1.68 -13.39
CA GLU A 19 17.17 0.61 -12.52
C GLU A 19 17.87 -0.73 -12.73
N SER A 20 18.92 -0.84 -13.56
CA SER A 20 19.66 -2.10 -13.77
C SER A 20 20.30 -2.69 -12.49
N ASP A 21 20.43 -1.88 -11.44
CA ASP A 21 20.98 -2.22 -10.11
C ASP A 21 19.98 -2.94 -9.17
N TYR A 22 18.76 -3.23 -9.63
CA TYR A 22 17.59 -3.65 -8.83
C TYR A 22 17.75 -4.90 -7.93
N ILE A 23 18.86 -5.62 -8.04
CA ILE A 23 18.94 -7.01 -7.62
C ILE A 23 19.71 -7.11 -6.28
N TYR A 24 18.98 -6.73 -5.22
CA TYR A 24 19.11 -7.23 -3.83
C TYR A 24 19.94 -6.50 -2.77
N LYS A 25 20.70 -5.43 -3.04
CA LYS A 25 21.46 -4.84 -1.91
C LYS A 25 20.63 -3.98 -0.96
N ASP A 26 19.47 -3.46 -1.38
CA ASP A 26 18.97 -2.24 -0.75
C ASP A 26 17.46 -1.93 -0.96
N TYR A 27 16.59 -2.94 -0.77
CA TYR A 27 15.12 -2.82 -0.92
C TYR A 27 14.55 -1.56 -0.23
N TRP A 28 15.05 -1.24 0.97
CA TRP A 28 14.59 -0.10 1.76
C TRP A 28 15.31 1.23 1.49
N THR A 29 16.48 1.22 0.84
CA THR A 29 17.29 2.43 0.68
C THR A 29 17.18 3.05 -0.73
N ARG A 30 16.70 2.31 -1.74
CA ARG A 30 16.57 2.78 -3.14
C ARG A 30 15.15 2.81 -3.73
N GLN A 31 14.11 2.52 -2.93
CA GLN A 31 12.70 2.72 -3.33
C GLN A 31 12.25 1.93 -4.57
N SER A 32 12.54 0.64 -4.57
CA SER A 32 12.19 -0.32 -5.63
C SER A 32 10.71 -0.27 -6.10
N TRP A 33 9.77 0.21 -5.29
CA TRP A 33 8.37 0.39 -5.69
C TRP A 33 8.08 1.59 -6.63
N LEU A 34 9.02 2.52 -6.82
CA LEU A 34 8.92 3.66 -7.75
C LEU A 34 9.83 3.42 -8.96
N LEU A 35 9.41 2.46 -9.79
CA LEU A 35 10.21 1.88 -10.87
C LEU A 35 10.55 2.84 -12.02
N VAL A 36 9.73 3.85 -12.29
CA VAL A 36 9.91 4.75 -13.44
C VAL A 36 9.31 6.13 -13.19
N TYR A 37 10.07 7.19 -13.49
CA TYR A 37 9.60 8.60 -13.44
C TYR A 37 9.10 9.14 -14.80
N TYR A 38 8.94 8.26 -15.78
CA TYR A 38 8.70 8.63 -17.17
C TYR A 38 7.35 9.33 -17.36
N MET A 39 7.37 10.46 -18.06
CA MET A 39 6.18 11.29 -18.30
C MET A 39 5.76 11.36 -19.76
N GLY A 40 6.46 10.67 -20.65
CA GLY A 40 6.26 10.74 -22.09
C GLY A 40 7.19 11.74 -22.76
N ILE A 41 7.70 11.36 -23.93
CA ILE A 41 8.68 12.15 -24.68
C ILE A 41 8.10 13.50 -25.13
N ALA A 42 6.82 13.52 -25.48
CA ALA A 42 6.10 14.73 -25.85
C ALA A 42 6.05 15.73 -24.68
N VAL A 43 5.77 15.26 -23.45
CA VAL A 43 5.71 16.13 -22.25
C VAL A 43 7.04 16.84 -22.05
N VAL A 44 8.14 16.11 -22.14
CA VAL A 44 9.49 16.68 -22.00
C VAL A 44 9.78 17.72 -23.08
N ILE A 45 9.52 17.41 -24.35
CA ILE A 45 9.75 18.33 -25.47
C ILE A 45 8.94 19.61 -25.32
N PHE A 46 7.64 19.51 -25.02
CA PHE A 46 6.80 20.71 -24.87
C PHE A 46 7.14 21.50 -23.60
N ALA A 47 7.52 20.84 -22.50
CA ALA A 47 8.03 21.54 -21.33
C ALA A 47 9.27 22.37 -21.67
N PHE A 48 10.20 21.83 -22.47
CA PHE A 48 11.35 22.60 -22.97
C PHE A 48 10.95 23.75 -23.88
N ILE A 49 9.95 23.58 -24.75
CA ILE A 49 9.41 24.67 -25.58
C ILE A 49 8.87 25.81 -24.69
N ALA A 50 8.06 25.49 -23.67
CA ALA A 50 7.55 26.49 -22.74
C ALA A 50 8.67 27.23 -22.01
N LEU A 51 9.65 26.49 -21.46
CA LEU A 51 10.77 27.10 -20.73
C LEU A 51 11.61 28.02 -21.61
N LYS A 52 11.78 27.69 -22.89
CA LYS A 52 12.58 28.45 -23.84
C LYS A 52 11.86 29.65 -24.44
N PHE A 53 10.58 29.52 -24.78
CA PHE A 53 9.88 30.51 -25.61
C PHE A 53 8.75 31.27 -24.91
N ASP A 54 8.11 30.70 -23.89
CA ASP A 54 7.06 31.40 -23.14
C ASP A 54 7.70 32.25 -22.05
N SER A 55 7.60 33.59 -22.10
CA SER A 55 8.18 34.52 -21.11
C SER A 55 7.17 35.01 -20.05
N THR A 56 5.99 34.40 -19.96
CA THR A 56 4.92 34.85 -19.07
C THR A 56 5.27 34.71 -17.58
N LYS A 57 4.66 35.55 -16.74
CA LYS A 57 4.73 35.43 -15.26
C LYS A 57 4.25 34.05 -14.79
N ARG A 58 3.22 33.49 -15.47
CA ARG A 58 2.67 32.15 -15.17
C ARG A 58 3.71 31.06 -15.37
N ARG A 59 4.43 31.06 -16.50
CA ARG A 59 5.52 30.11 -16.75
C ARG A 59 6.58 30.17 -15.66
N ARG A 60 6.98 31.37 -15.25
CA ARG A 60 7.98 31.54 -14.16
C ARG A 60 7.49 30.93 -12.84
N ALA A 61 6.24 31.18 -12.46
CA ALA A 61 5.67 30.57 -11.26
C ALA A 61 5.71 29.03 -11.33
N VAL A 62 5.28 28.43 -12.45
CA VAL A 62 5.32 26.98 -12.64
C VAL A 62 6.76 26.44 -12.62
N PHE A 63 7.72 27.16 -13.20
CA PHE A 63 9.13 26.79 -13.13
C PHE A 63 9.67 26.80 -11.69
N TYR A 64 9.29 27.77 -10.86
CA TYR A 64 9.72 27.77 -9.46
C TYR A 64 9.10 26.61 -8.66
N ILE A 65 7.85 26.22 -8.95
CA ILE A 65 7.22 25.04 -8.36
C ILE A 65 7.94 23.75 -8.83
N LEU A 66 8.29 23.65 -10.11
CA LEU A 66 9.10 22.56 -10.66
C LEU A 66 10.45 22.47 -9.93
N ALA A 67 11.17 23.58 -9.84
CA ALA A 67 12.48 23.66 -9.20
C ALA A 67 12.39 23.31 -7.71
N SER A 68 11.41 23.84 -6.98
CA SER A 68 11.21 23.50 -5.57
C SER A 68 10.86 22.02 -5.39
N GLY A 69 9.98 21.48 -6.24
CA GLY A 69 9.61 20.07 -6.22
C GLY A 69 10.82 19.15 -6.42
N LEU A 70 11.68 19.47 -7.40
CA LEU A 70 12.91 18.72 -7.66
C LEU A 70 13.92 18.82 -6.51
N VAL A 71 14.23 20.04 -6.05
CA VAL A 71 15.15 20.28 -4.93
C VAL A 71 14.71 19.53 -3.68
N LEU A 72 13.42 19.58 -3.34
CA LEU A 72 12.89 18.85 -2.18
C LEU A 72 12.88 17.33 -2.43
N SER A 73 12.60 16.87 -3.65
CA SER A 73 12.57 15.44 -3.98
C SER A 73 13.93 14.77 -3.86
N PHE A 74 15.00 15.50 -4.18
CA PHE A 74 16.39 15.06 -4.03
C PHE A 74 16.81 14.89 -2.57
N GLY A 75 16.04 15.38 -1.60
CA GLY A 75 16.22 15.09 -0.19
C GLY A 75 17.67 15.25 0.28
N ARG A 76 18.28 14.14 0.69
CA ARG A 76 19.67 14.07 1.20
C ARG A 76 20.74 14.60 0.24
N TYR A 77 20.45 14.68 -1.05
CA TYR A 77 21.39 15.20 -2.06
C TYR A 77 21.37 16.73 -2.16
N THR A 78 20.55 17.42 -1.35
CA THR A 78 20.47 18.89 -1.35
C THR A 78 20.67 19.46 0.06
N PRO A 79 21.46 20.54 0.21
CA PRO A 79 21.57 21.26 1.48
C PRO A 79 20.23 21.81 1.98
N MET A 80 19.34 22.22 1.06
CA MET A 80 18.03 22.80 1.40
C MET A 80 17.17 21.84 2.21
N TYR A 81 17.07 20.56 1.81
CA TYR A 81 16.28 19.60 2.56
C TYR A 81 16.85 19.36 3.96
N TYR A 82 18.19 19.32 4.09
CA TYR A 82 18.84 19.20 5.40
C TYR A 82 18.46 20.36 6.33
N LEU A 83 18.44 21.60 5.82
CA LEU A 83 18.03 22.77 6.59
C LEU A 83 16.57 22.66 7.05
N LEU A 84 15.65 22.36 6.12
CA LEU A 84 14.23 22.20 6.44
C LEU A 84 14.00 21.07 7.45
N TYR A 85 14.66 19.92 7.26
CA TYR A 85 14.54 18.77 8.14
C TYR A 85 15.01 19.07 9.57
N ASN A 86 16.11 19.80 9.74
CA ASN A 86 16.66 20.04 11.07
C ASN A 86 16.05 21.26 11.78
N PHE A 87 15.70 22.31 11.03
CA PHE A 87 15.34 23.61 11.60
C PHE A 87 13.86 23.98 11.47
N LEU A 88 13.11 23.42 10.50
CA LEU A 88 11.67 23.75 10.34
C LEU A 88 10.81 22.81 11.22
N PRO A 89 10.10 23.33 12.25
CA PRO A 89 9.26 22.50 13.10
C PRO A 89 8.22 21.72 12.30
N GLY A 90 8.04 20.43 12.63
CA GLY A 90 7.11 19.54 11.95
C GLY A 90 7.60 18.99 10.60
N PHE A 91 8.62 19.55 9.95
CA PHE A 91 9.11 19.06 8.66
C PHE A 91 9.73 17.66 8.75
N LYS A 92 10.24 17.27 9.92
CA LYS A 92 10.72 15.91 10.23
C LYS A 92 9.64 14.82 10.04
N LEU A 93 8.36 15.19 10.04
CA LEU A 93 7.26 14.28 9.73
C LEU A 93 7.24 13.87 8.24
N SER A 94 7.86 14.66 7.36
CA SER A 94 8.08 14.30 5.95
C SER A 94 9.20 13.25 5.85
N ARG A 95 8.81 11.97 5.97
CA ARG A 95 9.73 10.82 5.93
C ARG A 95 10.23 10.49 4.51
N TYR A 96 9.53 10.98 3.47
CA TYR A 96 9.71 10.56 2.08
C TYR A 96 9.92 11.76 1.14
N PRO A 97 11.12 12.38 1.13
CA PRO A 97 11.43 13.51 0.25
C PRO A 97 10.99 13.30 -1.19
N ILE A 98 11.18 12.09 -1.74
CA ILE A 98 10.80 11.79 -3.13
C ILE A 98 9.35 12.17 -3.48
N LYS A 99 8.41 12.16 -2.52
CA LYS A 99 7.01 12.51 -2.78
C LYS A 99 6.84 13.95 -3.29
N PHE A 100 7.81 14.84 -3.04
CA PHE A 100 7.84 16.17 -3.65
C PHE A 100 8.01 16.14 -5.18
N PHE A 101 8.47 15.03 -5.75
CA PHE A 101 8.50 14.84 -7.21
C PHE A 101 7.10 14.95 -7.83
N PHE A 102 6.02 14.70 -7.07
CA PHE A 102 4.66 14.98 -7.53
C PHE A 102 4.49 16.45 -7.98
N MET A 103 5.08 17.41 -7.26
CA MET A 103 5.07 18.82 -7.66
C MET A 103 5.85 19.04 -8.96
N ALA A 104 6.98 18.36 -9.12
CA ALA A 104 7.78 18.40 -10.35
C ALA A 104 7.01 17.82 -11.54
N ALA A 105 6.42 16.63 -11.37
CA ALA A 105 5.60 15.97 -12.39
C ALA A 105 4.40 16.83 -12.79
N PHE A 106 3.64 17.35 -11.83
CA PHE A 106 2.54 18.29 -12.10
C PHE A 106 3.01 19.51 -12.89
N SER A 107 4.13 20.12 -12.48
CA SER A 107 4.68 21.30 -13.14
C SER A 107 5.16 21.01 -14.56
N LEU A 108 5.78 19.85 -14.80
CA LEU A 108 6.17 19.39 -16.14
C LEU A 108 4.96 19.21 -17.06
N ALA A 109 3.86 18.63 -16.55
CA ALA A 109 2.62 18.50 -17.30
C ALA A 109 2.01 19.88 -17.67
N VAL A 110 1.99 20.83 -16.71
CA VAL A 110 1.53 22.20 -16.97
C VAL A 110 2.42 22.91 -17.99
N LEU A 111 3.75 22.81 -17.85
CA LEU A 111 4.71 23.37 -18.82
C LEU A 111 4.54 22.75 -20.20
N ALA A 112 4.28 21.44 -20.28
CA ALA A 112 3.98 20.78 -21.55
C ALA A 112 2.71 21.36 -22.20
N GLY A 113 1.64 21.58 -21.43
CA GLY A 113 0.44 22.26 -21.91
C GLY A 113 0.74 23.68 -22.43
N MET A 114 1.52 24.47 -21.68
CA MET A 114 1.95 25.80 -22.11
C MET A 114 2.80 25.77 -23.39
N GLY A 115 3.69 24.78 -23.51
CA GLY A 115 4.54 24.61 -24.69
C GLY A 115 3.75 24.19 -25.92
N MET A 116 2.71 23.38 -25.72
CA MET A 116 1.78 22.96 -26.77
C MET A 116 0.90 24.13 -27.25
N ASP A 117 0.42 24.97 -26.32
CA ASP A 117 -0.28 26.22 -26.65
C ASP A 117 0.64 27.17 -27.43
N TYR A 118 1.89 27.33 -26.98
CA TYR A 118 2.88 28.13 -27.70
C TYR A 118 3.13 27.60 -29.12
N TYR A 119 3.32 26.29 -29.27
CA TYR A 119 3.48 25.64 -30.57
C TYR A 119 2.29 25.94 -31.49
N THR A 120 1.06 25.76 -31.00
CA THR A 120 -0.16 25.94 -31.80
C THR A 120 -0.32 27.38 -32.31
N ARG A 121 0.02 28.38 -31.47
CA ARG A 121 -0.08 29.80 -31.83
C ARG A 121 1.03 30.29 -32.75
N HIS A 122 2.25 29.76 -32.59
CA HIS A 122 3.45 30.38 -33.20
C HIS A 122 4.16 29.51 -34.24
N ALA A 123 3.88 28.21 -34.35
CA ALA A 123 4.60 27.31 -35.28
C ALA A 123 4.54 27.76 -36.74
N LYS A 124 3.46 28.43 -37.15
CA LYS A 124 3.26 28.90 -38.53
C LYS A 124 3.78 30.32 -38.79
N THR A 125 3.84 31.15 -37.75
CA THR A 125 4.02 32.62 -37.84
C THR A 125 5.38 33.09 -37.33
N ASP A 126 5.92 32.51 -36.25
CA ASP A 126 7.22 32.90 -35.70
C ASP A 126 8.38 32.21 -36.45
N LEU A 127 9.15 33.00 -37.20
CA LEU A 127 10.31 32.54 -37.97
C LEU A 127 11.45 31.99 -37.11
N ARG A 128 11.70 32.56 -35.93
CA ARG A 128 12.78 32.10 -35.03
C ARG A 128 12.41 30.75 -34.44
N PHE A 129 11.19 30.63 -33.92
CA PHE A 129 10.68 29.36 -33.40
C PHE A 129 10.67 28.28 -34.49
N LYS A 130 10.20 28.62 -35.70
CA LYS A 130 10.17 27.70 -36.84
C LYS A 130 11.56 27.22 -37.26
N LYS A 131 12.57 28.09 -37.30
CA LYS A 131 13.97 27.71 -37.60
C LYS A 131 14.52 26.78 -36.52
N PHE A 132 14.31 27.12 -35.24
CA PHE A 132 14.71 26.28 -34.12
C PHE A 132 14.06 24.89 -34.20
N LEU A 133 12.74 24.85 -34.37
CA LEU A 133 11.98 23.61 -34.40
C LEU A 133 12.40 22.73 -35.57
N LYS A 134 12.57 23.26 -36.78
CA LYS A 134 13.09 22.48 -37.92
C LYS A 134 14.45 21.83 -37.64
N ARG A 135 15.38 22.54 -36.98
CA ARG A 135 16.70 21.99 -36.64
C ARG A 135 16.61 20.85 -35.63
N VAL A 136 15.82 21.04 -34.56
CA VAL A 136 15.62 20.02 -33.53
C VAL A 136 14.92 18.79 -34.09
N LEU A 137 13.85 18.98 -34.86
CA LEU A 137 13.10 17.90 -35.49
C LEU A 137 13.95 17.15 -36.51
N ALA A 138 14.72 17.85 -37.36
CA ALA A 138 15.62 17.20 -38.32
C ALA A 138 16.72 16.40 -37.61
N PHE A 139 17.38 17.00 -36.62
CA PHE A 139 18.43 16.32 -35.86
C PHE A 139 17.91 15.06 -35.17
N GLY A 140 16.82 15.18 -34.41
CA GLY A 140 16.29 14.05 -33.66
C GLY A 140 15.59 13.01 -34.55
N PHE A 141 15.01 13.40 -35.69
CA PHE A 141 14.55 12.45 -36.71
C PHE A 141 15.73 11.66 -37.27
N THR A 142 16.80 12.33 -37.70
CA THR A 142 18.00 11.66 -38.25
C THR A 142 18.64 10.72 -37.23
N LEU A 143 18.79 11.14 -35.99
CA LEU A 143 19.33 10.30 -34.92
C LEU A 143 18.44 9.08 -34.66
N SER A 144 17.12 9.29 -34.57
CA SER A 144 16.16 8.19 -34.37
C SER A 144 16.14 7.22 -35.56
N PHE A 145 16.23 7.74 -36.78
CA PHE A 145 16.26 6.95 -38.01
C PHE A 145 17.50 6.08 -38.10
N PHE A 146 18.70 6.65 -37.89
CA PHE A 146 19.93 5.88 -37.86
C PHE A 146 19.92 4.85 -36.73
N TYR A 147 19.48 5.24 -35.52
CA TYR A 147 19.32 4.29 -34.43
C TYR A 147 18.42 3.13 -34.85
N LEU A 148 17.23 3.38 -35.39
CA LEU A 148 16.29 2.32 -35.76
C LEU A 148 16.79 1.40 -36.88
N ILE A 149 17.54 1.92 -37.86
CA ILE A 149 18.12 1.13 -38.96
C ILE A 149 19.25 0.23 -38.45
N PHE A 150 20.19 0.77 -37.67
CA PHE A 150 21.31 0.00 -37.14
C PHE A 150 20.89 -0.90 -35.96
N ASN A 151 19.70 -0.69 -35.38
CA ASN A 151 19.16 -1.46 -34.25
C ASN A 151 18.31 -2.69 -34.65
N LEU A 152 18.34 -3.14 -35.92
CA LEU A 152 17.48 -4.23 -36.37
C LEU A 152 17.84 -5.64 -35.84
N ASN A 153 19.02 -5.88 -35.24
CA ASN A 153 19.46 -7.20 -34.74
C ASN A 153 19.63 -7.30 -33.20
N PHE A 154 18.79 -6.64 -32.41
CA PHE A 154 18.99 -6.55 -30.95
C PHE A 154 18.57 -7.79 -30.15
N TYR A 155 17.66 -8.63 -30.67
CA TYR A 155 17.37 -9.92 -30.06
C TYR A 155 18.59 -10.84 -30.06
N GLU A 156 19.42 -10.73 -31.09
CA GLU A 156 20.67 -11.50 -31.20
C GLU A 156 21.75 -10.97 -30.26
N ILE A 157 21.90 -9.64 -30.12
CA ILE A 157 22.86 -9.02 -29.18
C ILE A 157 22.46 -9.28 -27.73
N GLY A 158 21.17 -9.13 -27.39
CA GLY A 158 20.67 -9.45 -26.05
C GLY A 158 20.80 -10.94 -25.71
N GLY A 159 20.54 -11.82 -26.68
CA GLY A 159 20.78 -13.26 -26.56
C GLY A 159 22.27 -13.61 -26.43
N PHE A 160 23.14 -12.92 -27.16
CA PHE A 160 24.59 -13.06 -27.12
C PHE A 160 25.15 -12.60 -25.76
N LEU A 161 24.77 -11.42 -25.27
CA LEU A 161 25.16 -10.93 -23.95
C LEU A 161 24.63 -11.83 -22.84
N LYS A 162 23.39 -12.30 -22.92
CA LYS A 162 22.82 -13.28 -21.99
C LYS A 162 23.66 -14.57 -21.98
N LYS A 163 24.01 -15.12 -23.14
CA LYS A 163 24.90 -16.30 -23.27
C LYS A 163 26.30 -16.04 -22.72
N MET A 164 26.88 -14.88 -23.00
CA MET A 164 28.23 -14.51 -22.54
C MET A 164 28.29 -14.37 -21.00
N ILE A 165 27.25 -13.79 -20.40
CA ILE A 165 27.10 -13.66 -18.95
C ILE A 165 26.86 -15.03 -18.30
N LEU A 166 26.02 -15.88 -18.90
CA LEU A 166 25.77 -17.24 -18.41
C LEU A 166 27.00 -18.15 -18.53
N ASN A 167 27.83 -17.96 -19.57
CA ASN A 167 29.05 -18.73 -19.81
C ASN A 167 30.26 -18.25 -18.99
N ALA A 168 30.21 -17.06 -18.37
CA ALA A 168 31.30 -16.51 -17.57
C ALA A 168 31.46 -17.15 -16.17
N GLY A 169 30.84 -18.31 -15.92
CA GLY A 169 31.31 -19.29 -14.95
C GLY A 169 31.35 -18.86 -13.47
N THR A 170 30.45 -17.99 -13.03
CA THR A 170 30.30 -17.69 -11.60
C THR A 170 28.98 -18.27 -11.10
N ASP A 171 28.99 -18.87 -9.90
CA ASP A 171 27.84 -19.43 -9.16
C ASP A 171 26.75 -18.37 -8.82
N PHE A 172 26.36 -17.57 -9.79
CA PHE A 172 25.21 -16.69 -9.71
C PHE A 172 23.96 -17.53 -9.98
N SER A 173 23.42 -18.07 -8.88
CA SER A 173 22.00 -18.25 -8.49
C SER A 173 20.92 -17.88 -9.54
N PRO A 174 19.66 -18.38 -9.43
CA PRO A 174 18.45 -17.95 -10.19
C PRO A 174 18.13 -16.43 -10.27
N LYS A 175 19.05 -15.55 -9.85
CA LYS A 175 19.07 -14.09 -9.89
C LYS A 175 19.32 -13.51 -11.29
N VAL A 176 19.98 -14.22 -12.22
CA VAL A 176 20.25 -13.74 -13.59
C VAL A 176 18.98 -13.68 -14.46
N ASP A 177 18.03 -14.58 -14.23
CA ASP A 177 16.75 -14.60 -14.97
C ASP A 177 15.90 -13.34 -14.75
N ARG A 178 16.15 -12.58 -13.67
CA ARG A 178 15.40 -11.35 -13.33
C ARG A 178 16.06 -10.05 -13.83
N ILE A 179 17.34 -10.05 -14.20
CA ILE A 179 18.04 -8.87 -14.78
C ILE A 179 17.65 -8.69 -16.25
N GLY A 180 17.51 -9.80 -16.97
CA GLY A 180 17.13 -9.81 -18.38
C GLY A 180 15.92 -8.94 -18.70
N PRO A 181 14.78 -9.10 -18.00
CA PRO A 181 13.56 -8.32 -18.27
C PRO A 181 13.73 -6.80 -18.15
N ILE A 182 14.47 -6.28 -17.17
CA ILE A 182 14.66 -4.82 -16.98
C ILE A 182 15.56 -4.25 -18.08
N VAL A 183 16.66 -4.94 -18.40
CA VAL A 183 17.55 -4.52 -19.50
C VAL A 183 16.84 -4.59 -20.85
N ILE A 184 16.07 -5.66 -21.09
CA ILE A 184 15.23 -5.80 -22.28
C ILE A 184 14.17 -4.69 -22.31
N ALA A 185 13.53 -4.36 -21.18
CA ALA A 185 12.56 -3.27 -21.09
C ALA A 185 13.19 -1.90 -21.34
N GLY A 186 14.38 -1.62 -20.82
CA GLY A 186 15.12 -0.39 -21.07
C GLY A 186 15.49 -0.23 -22.55
N LEU A 187 16.06 -1.27 -23.16
CA LEU A 187 16.39 -1.28 -24.60
C LEU A 187 15.13 -1.15 -25.48
N HIS A 188 14.08 -1.89 -25.15
CA HIS A 188 12.78 -1.75 -25.80
C HIS A 188 12.27 -0.30 -25.72
N ASN A 189 12.41 0.35 -24.56
CA ASN A 189 11.98 1.71 -24.35
C ASN A 189 12.81 2.75 -25.09
N ILE A 190 14.13 2.55 -25.25
CA ILE A 190 14.95 3.42 -26.11
C ILE A 190 14.49 3.32 -27.56
N ARG A 191 14.26 2.11 -28.08
CA ARG A 191 13.74 1.90 -29.44
C ARG A 191 12.35 2.50 -29.64
N ARG A 192 11.45 2.25 -28.70
CA ARG A 192 10.10 2.83 -28.70
C ARG A 192 10.15 4.35 -28.65
N GLY A 193 10.99 4.92 -27.77
CA GLY A 193 11.21 6.36 -27.65
C GLY A 193 11.76 6.98 -28.94
N ALA A 194 12.72 6.33 -29.61
CA ALA A 194 13.22 6.75 -30.91
C ALA A 194 12.12 6.76 -31.99
N GLY A 195 11.31 5.68 -32.07
CA GLY A 195 10.17 5.62 -32.99
C GLY A 195 9.12 6.69 -32.73
N LEU A 196 8.77 6.92 -31.47
CA LEU A 196 7.82 7.95 -31.05
C LEU A 196 8.37 9.36 -31.33
N PHE A 197 9.65 9.62 -31.06
CA PHE A 197 10.29 10.90 -31.38
C PHE A 197 10.30 11.15 -32.89
N MET A 198 10.61 10.12 -33.69
CA MET A 198 10.59 10.21 -35.15
C MET A 198 9.18 10.57 -35.66
N PHE A 199 8.15 9.88 -35.18
CA PHE A 199 6.76 10.14 -35.57
C PHE A 199 6.27 11.51 -35.09
N LEU A 200 6.61 11.90 -33.85
CA LEU A 200 6.34 13.23 -33.31
C LEU A 200 7.00 14.32 -34.16
N SER A 201 8.23 14.09 -34.63
CA SER A 201 8.94 15.02 -35.51
C SER A 201 8.26 15.21 -36.85
N VAL A 202 7.70 14.14 -37.43
CA VAL A 202 6.91 14.21 -38.66
C VAL A 202 5.64 15.02 -38.43
N VAL A 203 4.85 14.70 -37.39
CA VAL A 203 3.61 15.43 -37.06
C VAL A 203 3.88 16.91 -36.81
N MET A 204 4.91 17.22 -36.00
CA MET A 204 5.27 18.59 -35.70
C MET A 204 5.77 19.36 -36.92
N PHE A 205 6.52 18.70 -37.83
CA PHE A 205 6.98 19.30 -39.08
C PHE A 205 5.82 19.65 -40.03
N PHE A 206 4.84 18.75 -40.14
CA PHE A 206 3.64 19.01 -40.95
C PHE A 206 2.74 20.06 -40.30
N GLY A 207 2.64 20.13 -38.97
CA GLY A 207 1.86 21.17 -38.28
C GLY A 207 2.38 22.60 -38.49
N ILE A 208 3.66 22.77 -38.87
CA ILE A 208 4.24 24.05 -39.29
C ILE A 208 3.75 24.48 -40.70
N LYS A 209 3.25 23.55 -41.51
CA LYS A 209 2.79 23.82 -42.87
C LYS A 209 1.42 24.49 -42.84
N LYS A 210 1.22 25.50 -43.70
CA LYS A 210 -0.05 26.25 -43.77
C LYS A 210 -1.26 25.35 -44.12
N ARG A 211 -1.05 24.28 -44.89
CA ARG A 211 -2.09 23.36 -45.37
C ARG A 211 -2.68 22.41 -44.32
N VAL A 212 -2.04 22.24 -43.16
CA VAL A 212 -2.53 21.35 -42.11
C VAL A 212 -3.39 22.13 -41.11
N SER A 213 -4.55 21.59 -40.73
CA SER A 213 -5.43 22.22 -39.72
C SER A 213 -4.66 22.51 -38.43
N MET A 214 -4.92 23.67 -37.82
CA MET A 214 -4.27 24.06 -36.55
C MET A 214 -4.62 23.12 -35.40
N ASN A 215 -5.73 22.38 -35.50
CA ASN A 215 -6.17 21.45 -34.46
C ASN A 215 -5.71 20.01 -34.71
N ALA A 216 -5.37 19.66 -35.96
CA ALA A 216 -4.97 18.30 -36.32
C ALA A 216 -3.63 17.91 -35.68
N ALA A 217 -2.60 18.75 -35.81
CA ALA A 217 -1.29 18.44 -35.24
C ALA A 217 -1.33 18.28 -33.70
N PRO A 218 -1.98 19.19 -32.93
CA PRO A 218 -2.22 19.00 -31.51
C PRO A 218 -2.93 17.69 -31.16
N ALA A 219 -3.97 17.30 -31.88
CA ALA A 219 -4.70 16.05 -31.63
C ALA A 219 -3.80 14.82 -31.83
N PHE A 220 -3.01 14.78 -32.91
CA PHE A 220 -2.06 13.69 -33.13
C PHE A 220 -0.93 13.68 -32.08
N ILE A 221 -0.43 14.83 -31.66
CA ILE A 221 0.56 14.93 -30.57
C ILE A 221 0.01 14.34 -29.27
N LEU A 222 -1.23 14.66 -28.92
CA LEU A 222 -1.90 14.09 -27.73
C LEU A 222 -2.06 12.58 -27.86
N LEU A 223 -2.48 12.09 -29.03
CA LEU A 223 -2.58 10.65 -29.28
C LEU A 223 -1.23 9.94 -29.12
N ILE A 224 -0.14 10.52 -29.64
CA ILE A 224 1.22 9.99 -29.47
C ILE A 224 1.61 9.97 -28.00
N ALA A 225 1.35 11.05 -27.25
CA ALA A 225 1.64 11.12 -25.83
C ALA A 225 0.86 10.07 -25.03
N MET A 226 -0.40 9.82 -25.38
CA MET A 226 -1.20 8.74 -24.78
C MET A 226 -0.60 7.38 -25.10
N VAL A 227 -0.36 7.06 -26.38
CA VAL A 227 0.25 5.78 -26.77
C VAL A 227 1.59 5.59 -26.06
N ASP A 228 2.39 6.64 -25.94
CA ASP A 228 3.67 6.62 -25.24
C ASP A 228 3.51 6.26 -23.76
N ILE A 229 2.73 7.03 -23.00
CA ILE A 229 2.59 6.81 -21.55
C ILE A 229 1.97 5.43 -21.27
N PHE A 230 0.97 4.99 -22.03
CA PHE A 230 0.29 3.72 -21.81
C PHE A 230 1.11 2.50 -22.24
N THR A 231 2.09 2.64 -23.14
CA THR A 231 2.91 1.51 -23.60
C THR A 231 4.28 1.41 -22.94
N ALA A 232 4.74 2.44 -22.22
CA ALA A 232 6.08 2.49 -21.63
C ALA A 232 6.41 1.31 -20.70
N ASN A 233 5.40 0.88 -19.96
CA ASN A 233 5.55 -0.14 -18.93
C ASN A 233 4.86 -1.47 -19.30
N LYS A 234 4.41 -1.63 -20.57
CA LYS A 234 3.63 -2.80 -21.01
C LYS A 234 4.37 -4.13 -20.79
N ASN A 235 5.70 -4.14 -20.91
CA ASN A 235 6.50 -5.35 -20.74
C ASN A 235 6.90 -5.63 -19.28
N VAL A 236 6.53 -4.74 -18.35
CA VAL A 236 6.86 -4.84 -16.93
C VAL A 236 5.63 -5.16 -16.10
N TYR A 237 4.47 -4.58 -16.45
CA TYR A 237 3.22 -4.92 -15.80
C TYR A 237 2.60 -6.17 -16.41
N GLN A 238 2.51 -7.22 -15.60
CA GLN A 238 1.73 -8.40 -15.95
C GLN A 238 0.28 -8.15 -15.58
N ASN A 239 -0.62 -8.39 -16.54
CA ASN A 239 -2.05 -8.20 -16.35
C ASN A 239 -2.70 -9.55 -16.01
N MET A 240 -3.61 -9.55 -15.03
CA MET A 240 -4.43 -10.69 -14.64
C MET A 240 -5.88 -10.26 -14.61
N GLY A 241 -6.79 -11.10 -15.09
CA GLY A 241 -8.22 -10.83 -15.00
C GLY A 241 -8.67 -10.76 -13.55
N VAL A 242 -9.58 -9.84 -13.21
CA VAL A 242 -10.05 -9.67 -11.82
C VAL A 242 -10.66 -10.96 -11.25
N GLN A 243 -11.35 -11.75 -12.07
CA GLN A 243 -11.93 -13.03 -11.66
C GLN A 243 -10.87 -14.08 -11.35
N GLU A 244 -9.78 -14.10 -12.12
CA GLU A 244 -8.64 -14.98 -11.85
C GLU A 244 -7.86 -14.51 -10.61
N PHE A 245 -7.70 -13.20 -10.45
CA PHE A 245 -7.08 -12.60 -9.28
C PHE A 245 -7.87 -12.94 -7.99
N LEU A 246 -9.19 -12.84 -8.04
CA LEU A 246 -10.10 -13.16 -6.93
C LEU A 246 -10.55 -14.62 -6.88
N LYS A 247 -9.96 -15.51 -7.70
CA LYS A 247 -10.23 -16.95 -7.56
C LYS A 247 -9.58 -17.45 -6.27
N PRO A 248 -10.35 -18.02 -5.32
CA PRO A 248 -9.81 -18.53 -4.07
C PRO A 248 -8.91 -19.76 -4.33
N GLY A 249 -7.88 -19.95 -3.51
CA GLY A 249 -7.10 -21.18 -3.48
C GLY A 249 -7.72 -22.23 -2.54
N PRO A 250 -7.23 -23.48 -2.54
CA PRO A 250 -7.82 -24.58 -1.75
C PRO A 250 -7.94 -24.30 -0.24
N ALA A 251 -6.98 -23.57 0.33
CA ALA A 251 -7.03 -23.15 1.73
C ALA A 251 -8.15 -22.14 2.00
N ILE A 252 -8.30 -21.13 1.14
CA ILE A 252 -9.37 -20.14 1.23
C ILE A 252 -10.73 -20.80 1.05
N GLU A 253 -10.88 -21.68 0.05
CA GLU A 253 -12.13 -22.40 -0.19
C GLU A 253 -12.56 -23.23 1.03
N PHE A 254 -11.60 -23.86 1.72
CA PHE A 254 -11.86 -24.56 2.97
C PHE A 254 -12.35 -23.59 4.06
N LEU A 255 -11.63 -22.49 4.28
CA LEU A 255 -11.97 -21.50 5.31
C LEU A 255 -13.32 -20.82 5.07
N GLN A 256 -13.68 -20.57 3.81
CA GLN A 256 -14.95 -19.93 3.42
C GLN A 256 -16.18 -20.82 3.68
N LYS A 257 -16.01 -22.13 3.90
CA LYS A 257 -17.12 -23.02 4.31
C LYS A 257 -17.58 -22.72 5.72
N ASP A 258 -16.69 -22.23 6.58
CA ASP A 258 -17.04 -21.77 7.91
C ASP A 258 -17.62 -20.35 7.85
N LYS A 259 -18.89 -20.22 8.25
CA LYS A 259 -19.61 -18.93 8.25
C LYS A 259 -19.58 -18.23 9.62
N SER A 260 -18.98 -18.86 10.63
CA SER A 260 -18.82 -18.25 11.95
C SER A 260 -17.82 -17.09 11.89
N LEU A 261 -17.88 -16.20 12.89
CA LEU A 261 -16.92 -15.11 13.00
C LEU A 261 -15.65 -15.63 13.68
N PHE A 262 -14.59 -15.81 12.90
CA PHE A 262 -13.29 -16.29 13.37
C PHE A 262 -12.14 -15.45 12.82
N ARG A 263 -10.96 -15.61 13.43
CA ARG A 263 -9.67 -15.22 12.85
C ARG A 263 -8.83 -16.44 12.51
N ILE A 264 -7.92 -16.24 11.57
CA ILE A 264 -6.77 -17.12 11.35
C ILE A 264 -5.51 -16.53 11.99
N PHE A 265 -4.50 -17.38 12.18
CA PHE A 265 -3.15 -16.94 12.51
C PHE A 265 -2.15 -17.72 11.66
N ASP A 266 -1.22 -17.02 11.02
CA ASP A 266 -0.17 -17.60 10.22
C ASP A 266 1.08 -17.86 11.07
N SER A 267 1.64 -19.07 10.98
CA SER A 267 2.81 -19.42 11.78
C SER A 267 4.04 -18.57 11.37
N PRO A 268 5.06 -18.43 12.24
CA PRO A 268 6.29 -17.72 11.87
C PRO A 268 6.96 -18.26 10.60
N ALA A 269 6.76 -19.55 10.27
CA ALA A 269 7.22 -20.12 9.01
C ALA A 269 6.43 -19.59 7.80
N THR A 270 5.11 -19.46 7.91
CA THR A 270 4.25 -18.84 6.90
C THR A 270 4.57 -17.36 6.72
N LEU A 271 4.73 -16.60 7.82
CA LEU A 271 5.06 -15.18 7.80
C LEU A 271 6.36 -14.89 7.03
N ARG A 272 7.39 -15.73 7.18
CA ARG A 272 8.64 -15.60 6.42
C ARG A 272 8.46 -15.78 4.90
N GLN A 273 7.43 -16.51 4.47
CA GLN A 273 7.09 -16.66 3.05
C GLN A 273 6.39 -15.41 2.48
N ASN A 274 5.90 -14.48 3.33
CA ASN A 274 5.37 -13.18 2.89
C ASN A 274 6.44 -12.32 2.21
N MET A 275 7.70 -12.46 2.61
CA MET A 275 8.79 -11.62 2.11
C MET A 275 9.38 -12.11 0.79
N PHE A 276 9.30 -13.41 0.51
CA PHE A 276 9.88 -14.01 -0.69
C PHE A 276 9.03 -15.20 -1.12
N VAL A 277 8.35 -15.04 -2.26
CA VAL A 277 7.64 -16.12 -2.91
C VAL A 277 8.54 -16.59 -4.07
N PRO A 278 9.23 -17.75 -3.93
CA PRO A 278 10.25 -18.19 -4.88
C PRO A 278 9.65 -18.96 -6.06
N GLU A 279 8.44 -18.61 -6.50
CA GLU A 279 7.80 -19.24 -7.66
C GLU A 279 8.49 -18.81 -8.95
N ARG A 280 8.30 -19.65 -9.98
CA ARG A 280 8.98 -19.50 -11.27
C ARG A 280 8.45 -18.30 -12.05
N ASP A 281 7.17 -17.98 -11.86
CA ASP A 281 6.52 -16.82 -12.46
C ASP A 281 5.56 -16.11 -11.48
N TYR A 282 5.12 -14.91 -11.88
CA TYR A 282 4.24 -14.04 -11.09
C TYR A 282 2.87 -14.67 -10.80
N PHE A 283 2.29 -15.41 -11.75
CA PHE A 283 0.96 -16.00 -11.61
C PHE A 283 0.99 -17.16 -10.61
N GLU A 284 2.01 -18.01 -10.71
CA GLU A 284 2.27 -19.06 -9.73
C GLU A 284 2.53 -18.46 -8.34
N GLY A 285 3.32 -17.38 -8.26
CA GLY A 285 3.57 -16.66 -7.01
C GLY A 285 2.30 -16.06 -6.39
N MET A 286 1.45 -15.46 -7.22
CA MET A 286 0.15 -14.96 -6.79
C MET A 286 -0.78 -16.07 -6.30
N SER A 287 -0.82 -17.21 -7.00
CA SER A 287 -1.59 -18.38 -6.58
C SER A 287 -1.07 -18.94 -5.24
N GLY A 288 0.24 -19.10 -5.12
CA GLY A 288 0.89 -19.58 -3.90
C GLY A 288 0.66 -18.65 -2.70
N LEU A 289 0.61 -17.33 -2.91
CA LEU A 289 0.25 -16.38 -1.84
C LEU A 289 -1.20 -16.54 -1.37
N LYS A 290 -2.14 -16.83 -2.28
CA LYS A 290 -3.55 -17.09 -1.92
C LYS A 290 -3.68 -18.39 -1.14
N GLU A 291 -2.98 -19.44 -1.56
CA GLU A 291 -3.01 -20.73 -0.88
C GLU A 291 -2.38 -20.68 0.51
N ARG A 292 -1.29 -19.93 0.71
CA ARG A 292 -0.65 -19.76 2.01
C ARG A 292 -1.44 -18.90 2.99
N VAL A 293 -2.44 -18.15 2.50
CA VAL A 293 -3.26 -17.22 3.27
C VAL A 293 -2.41 -16.28 4.15
N VAL A 294 -1.35 -15.73 3.54
CA VAL A 294 -0.42 -14.84 4.25
C VAL A 294 -1.18 -13.62 4.79
N SER A 295 -0.76 -13.06 5.93
CA SER A 295 -1.46 -11.92 6.59
C SER A 295 -1.95 -10.85 5.62
N ASN A 296 -3.16 -10.32 5.86
CA ASN A 296 -3.98 -9.48 4.99
C ASN A 296 -4.46 -10.07 3.66
N ARG A 297 -3.95 -11.19 3.15
CA ARG A 297 -4.42 -11.74 1.86
C ARG A 297 -5.83 -12.31 1.95
N GLY A 298 -6.18 -12.88 3.11
CA GLY A 298 -7.51 -13.40 3.43
C GLY A 298 -8.61 -12.34 3.41
N VAL A 299 -8.29 -11.05 3.61
CA VAL A 299 -9.30 -9.98 3.70
C VAL A 299 -10.14 -9.84 2.44
N SER A 300 -9.52 -10.07 1.26
CA SER A 300 -10.20 -10.04 -0.04
C SER A 300 -11.27 -11.13 -0.18
N PHE A 301 -11.22 -12.15 0.68
CA PHE A 301 -12.13 -13.29 0.74
C PHE A 301 -13.02 -13.28 1.99
N GLY A 302 -12.99 -12.20 2.79
CA GLY A 302 -13.72 -12.09 4.05
C GLY A 302 -13.13 -12.89 5.21
N ILE A 303 -11.88 -13.34 5.10
CA ILE A 303 -11.17 -14.06 6.16
C ILE A 303 -10.33 -13.08 6.97
N TYR A 304 -10.62 -12.96 8.26
CA TYR A 304 -9.88 -12.10 9.18
C TYR A 304 -8.63 -12.80 9.69
N ASP A 305 -7.52 -12.08 9.84
CA ASP A 305 -6.32 -12.55 10.52
C ASP A 305 -6.12 -11.83 11.86
N ALA A 306 -5.47 -12.52 12.81
CA ALA A 306 -5.16 -11.98 14.14
C ALA A 306 -3.89 -11.12 14.16
N TYR A 307 -3.00 -11.29 13.18
CA TYR A 307 -1.80 -10.46 13.03
C TYR A 307 -2.18 -9.00 12.77
N GLY A 308 -2.98 -8.77 11.71
CA GLY A 308 -3.51 -7.45 11.35
C GLY A 308 -2.42 -6.51 10.82
N TYR A 309 -2.02 -6.67 9.56
CA TYR A 309 -1.02 -5.78 8.94
C TYR A 309 -1.67 -4.45 8.50
N GLY A 310 -1.06 -3.32 8.82
CA GLY A 310 -1.62 -2.00 8.48
C GLY A 310 -0.57 -0.91 8.45
N SER A 311 -0.89 0.25 7.86
CA SER A 311 0.03 1.40 7.86
C SER A 311 0.11 2.12 9.22
N LEU A 312 -0.85 1.86 10.11
CA LEU A 312 -0.88 2.35 11.49
C LEU A 312 -0.67 1.15 12.41
N TYR A 313 0.49 1.11 13.05
CA TYR A 313 0.82 0.08 14.03
C TYR A 313 0.40 0.54 15.42
N ASN A 314 -0.24 -0.37 16.17
CA ASN A 314 -0.51 -0.18 17.59
C ASN A 314 0.57 -0.94 18.36
N GLU A 315 1.39 -0.22 19.12
CA GLU A 315 2.53 -0.77 19.87
C GLU A 315 2.13 -1.96 20.75
N ARG A 316 1.00 -1.86 21.45
CA ARG A 316 0.52 -2.94 22.32
C ARG A 316 0.04 -4.17 21.55
N GLN A 317 -0.51 -3.97 20.36
CA GLN A 317 -0.89 -5.08 19.50
C GLN A 317 0.37 -5.81 19.01
N GLU A 318 1.38 -5.07 18.58
CA GLU A 318 2.68 -5.64 18.20
C GLU A 318 3.29 -6.45 19.35
N GLU A 319 3.27 -5.93 20.58
CA GLU A 319 3.79 -6.67 21.74
C GLU A 319 3.07 -8.00 21.98
N VAL A 320 1.73 -8.04 21.90
CA VAL A 320 0.96 -9.30 22.06
C VAL A 320 1.25 -10.28 20.94
N ILE A 321 1.32 -9.80 19.69
CA ILE A 321 1.66 -10.62 18.54
C ILE A 321 3.09 -11.16 18.67
N ASP A 322 4.03 -10.35 19.15
CA ASP A 322 5.40 -10.76 19.44
C ASP A 322 5.46 -11.86 20.49
N LEU A 323 4.60 -11.83 21.52
CA LEU A 323 4.50 -12.92 22.50
C LEU A 323 4.10 -14.24 21.84
N ILE A 324 3.11 -14.20 20.94
CA ILE A 324 2.64 -15.38 20.21
C ILE A 324 3.75 -15.89 19.27
N ILE A 325 4.39 -15.01 18.51
CA ILE A 325 5.43 -15.37 17.53
C ILE A 325 6.68 -15.94 18.19
N ARG A 326 7.05 -15.42 19.36
CA ARG A 326 8.21 -15.90 20.15
C ARG A 326 7.92 -17.18 20.92
N SER A 327 6.65 -17.55 21.09
CA SER A 327 6.26 -18.85 21.65
C SER A 327 6.73 -19.97 20.71
N LYS A 328 7.24 -21.08 21.25
CA LYS A 328 7.76 -22.17 20.40
C LYS A 328 6.61 -22.91 19.72
N MET A 329 5.48 -23.07 20.41
CA MET A 329 4.29 -23.79 19.94
C MET A 329 3.00 -22.98 20.20
N PRO A 330 1.95 -23.15 19.39
CA PRO A 330 0.72 -22.36 19.49
C PRO A 330 -0.12 -22.66 20.75
N ASP A 331 0.18 -23.77 21.45
CA ASP A 331 -0.40 -24.16 22.72
C ASP A 331 0.48 -23.81 23.92
N GLU A 332 1.49 -22.94 23.82
CA GLU A 332 2.25 -22.47 25.00
C GLU A 332 1.52 -21.36 25.77
N THR A 333 0.66 -20.58 25.09
CA THR A 333 -0.16 -19.52 25.70
C THR A 333 -1.63 -19.74 25.35
N ASN A 334 -2.53 -18.98 25.99
CA ASN A 334 -3.96 -18.97 25.63
C ASN A 334 -4.32 -17.76 24.74
N LEU A 335 -3.32 -17.05 24.20
CA LEU A 335 -3.50 -15.82 23.44
C LEU A 335 -4.20 -16.03 22.10
N LEU A 336 -3.92 -17.16 21.41
CA LEU A 336 -4.65 -17.49 20.18
C LEU A 336 -6.14 -17.71 20.46
N ASN A 337 -6.48 -18.30 21.61
CA ASN A 337 -7.87 -18.48 22.03
C ASN A 337 -8.54 -17.13 22.27
N LEU A 338 -7.88 -16.26 23.06
CA LEU A 338 -8.31 -14.89 23.37
C LEU A 338 -8.56 -14.06 22.11
N LEU A 339 -7.72 -14.22 21.08
CA LEU A 339 -7.81 -13.47 19.82
C LEU A 339 -8.83 -14.03 18.82
N ASN A 340 -9.66 -14.98 19.24
CA ASN A 340 -10.65 -15.64 18.39
C ASN A 340 -10.01 -16.36 17.19
N VAL A 341 -8.80 -16.89 17.37
CA VAL A 341 -8.10 -17.66 16.34
C VAL A 341 -8.61 -19.09 16.33
N LYS A 342 -9.44 -19.40 15.33
CA LYS A 342 -9.99 -20.75 15.12
C LYS A 342 -9.08 -21.62 14.26
N TYR A 343 -8.31 -21.02 13.35
CA TYR A 343 -7.44 -21.75 12.44
C TYR A 343 -6.00 -21.21 12.45
N VAL A 344 -5.04 -22.11 12.61
CA VAL A 344 -3.61 -21.81 12.46
C VAL A 344 -3.12 -22.37 11.12
N ILE A 345 -2.48 -21.51 10.32
CA ILE A 345 -1.96 -21.83 8.99
C ILE A 345 -0.45 -22.00 9.05
N SER A 346 0.06 -23.19 8.69
CA SER A 346 1.48 -23.51 8.77
C SER A 346 1.96 -24.35 7.60
N PRO A 347 3.09 -24.04 6.94
CA PRO A 347 3.69 -24.90 5.91
C PRO A 347 4.39 -26.14 6.50
N LYS A 348 4.57 -26.19 7.83
CA LYS A 348 5.22 -27.30 8.53
C LYS A 348 4.24 -28.00 9.44
N ASP A 349 4.42 -29.31 9.57
CA ASP A 349 3.69 -30.11 10.54
C ASP A 349 4.11 -29.71 11.97
N PHE A 350 3.15 -29.56 12.87
CA PHE A 350 3.39 -29.43 14.31
C PHE A 350 2.39 -30.26 15.12
N LYS A 351 2.75 -30.54 16.37
CA LYS A 351 1.88 -31.20 17.37
C LYS A 351 1.77 -30.29 18.58
N ALA A 352 0.56 -29.92 18.94
CA ALA A 352 0.22 -29.01 20.02
C ALA A 352 -1.12 -29.44 20.62
N SER A 353 -1.27 -29.37 21.93
CA SER A 353 -2.51 -29.71 22.63
C SER A 353 -3.66 -28.78 22.22
N GLY A 354 -4.82 -29.36 21.93
CA GLY A 354 -5.99 -28.60 21.47
C GLY A 354 -5.94 -28.15 20.00
N TYR A 355 -4.96 -28.60 19.21
CA TYR A 355 -4.88 -28.31 17.77
C TYR A 355 -4.99 -29.58 16.92
N MET A 356 -5.99 -29.61 16.03
CA MET A 356 -6.23 -30.73 15.13
C MET A 356 -5.99 -30.34 13.67
N LEU A 357 -5.22 -31.14 12.93
CA LEU A 357 -5.07 -30.95 11.49
C LEU A 357 -6.41 -31.23 10.80
N VAL A 358 -6.99 -30.22 10.16
CA VAL A 358 -8.31 -30.34 9.49
C VAL A 358 -8.22 -30.27 7.97
N LYS A 359 -7.13 -29.71 7.43
CA LYS A 359 -6.88 -29.67 5.99
C LYS A 359 -5.38 -29.62 5.71
N LYS A 360 -4.95 -30.44 4.75
CA LYS A 360 -3.64 -30.36 4.11
C LYS A 360 -3.82 -29.90 2.66
N THR A 361 -3.03 -28.93 2.24
CA THR A 361 -2.97 -28.41 0.86
C THR A 361 -1.56 -28.63 0.31
N GLU A 362 -1.26 -28.15 -0.89
CA GLU A 362 0.07 -28.28 -1.47
C GLU A 362 1.08 -27.39 -0.72
N LYS A 363 0.67 -26.17 -0.33
CA LYS A 363 1.58 -25.20 0.29
C LYS A 363 1.48 -25.10 1.81
N VAL A 364 0.32 -25.40 2.40
CA VAL A 364 0.07 -25.24 3.84
C VAL A 364 -0.83 -26.31 4.46
N ASN A 365 -0.66 -26.48 5.76
CA ASN A 365 -1.55 -27.19 6.66
C ASN A 365 -2.44 -26.20 7.42
N ILE A 366 -3.69 -26.59 7.67
CA ILE A 366 -4.66 -25.83 8.44
C ILE A 366 -5.00 -26.65 9.69
N TYR A 367 -4.73 -26.07 10.85
CA TYR A 367 -5.02 -26.65 12.15
C TYR A 367 -6.19 -25.92 12.80
N LYS A 368 -7.20 -26.64 13.24
CA LYS A 368 -8.29 -26.10 14.03
C LYS A 368 -7.86 -26.04 15.49
N ASN A 369 -7.98 -24.87 16.09
CA ASN A 369 -7.88 -24.66 17.52
C ASN A 369 -9.22 -25.06 18.15
N GLU A 370 -9.24 -26.12 18.94
CA GLU A 370 -10.46 -26.60 19.62
C GLU A 370 -10.83 -25.73 20.83
N ASN A 371 -9.87 -24.97 21.36
CA ASN A 371 -10.03 -24.13 22.55
C ASN A 371 -10.24 -22.64 22.20
N PHE A 372 -10.53 -22.31 20.93
CA PHE A 372 -10.71 -20.92 20.53
C PHE A 372 -11.92 -20.28 21.22
N LEU A 373 -11.80 -19.01 21.62
CA LEU A 373 -12.96 -18.28 22.12
C LEU A 373 -13.75 -17.63 20.97
N PRO A 374 -15.09 -17.51 21.10
CA PRO A 374 -15.89 -16.73 20.16
C PRO A 374 -15.44 -15.25 20.13
N ARG A 375 -15.79 -14.53 19.06
CA ARG A 375 -15.44 -13.10 18.92
C ARG A 375 -15.88 -12.28 20.13
N VAL A 376 -16.98 -12.66 20.77
CA VAL A 376 -17.45 -12.10 22.02
C VAL A 376 -17.67 -13.23 23.03
N PHE A 377 -17.23 -13.03 24.26
CA PHE A 377 -17.43 -13.97 25.37
C PHE A 377 -17.71 -13.20 26.67
N LEU A 378 -18.16 -13.92 27.70
CA LEU A 378 -18.43 -13.39 29.03
C LEU A 378 -17.36 -13.91 29.99
N ALA A 379 -16.65 -13.02 30.66
CA ALA A 379 -15.67 -13.36 31.68
C ALA A 379 -16.27 -13.17 33.08
N ASP A 380 -15.98 -14.11 33.99
CA ASP A 380 -16.60 -14.16 35.32
C ASP A 380 -16.18 -13.00 36.23
N LYS A 381 -14.89 -12.66 36.23
CA LYS A 381 -14.33 -11.65 37.14
C LYS A 381 -13.33 -10.74 36.45
N ALA A 382 -13.19 -9.53 36.98
CA ALA A 382 -12.07 -8.65 36.66
C ALA A 382 -10.90 -8.86 37.62
N VAL A 383 -9.68 -8.88 37.09
CA VAL A 383 -8.44 -8.76 37.85
C VAL A 383 -7.79 -7.43 37.49
N ILE A 384 -7.56 -6.59 38.50
CA ILE A 384 -6.99 -5.26 38.28
C ILE A 384 -5.47 -5.35 38.32
N ILE A 385 -4.82 -5.04 37.20
CA ILE A 385 -3.36 -4.96 37.10
C ILE A 385 -3.05 -3.66 36.35
N LYS A 386 -2.39 -2.71 37.03
CA LYS A 386 -2.06 -1.39 36.46
C LYS A 386 -0.74 -1.40 35.69
N ASP A 387 0.18 -2.30 36.08
CA ASP A 387 1.51 -2.39 35.49
C ASP A 387 1.48 -3.23 34.22
N GLU A 388 1.84 -2.61 33.08
CA GLU A 388 1.80 -3.24 31.76
C GLU A 388 2.69 -4.49 31.66
N LYS A 389 3.86 -4.50 32.31
CA LYS A 389 4.76 -5.65 32.28
C LYS A 389 4.15 -6.83 33.02
N LYS A 390 3.52 -6.60 34.18
CA LYS A 390 2.79 -7.63 34.93
C LYS A 390 1.60 -8.17 34.15
N ILE A 391 0.89 -7.34 33.37
CA ILE A 391 -0.17 -7.80 32.47
C ILE A 391 0.43 -8.76 31.43
N LEU A 392 1.49 -8.33 30.74
CA LEU A 392 2.16 -9.15 29.71
C LEU A 392 2.73 -10.45 30.27
N GLU A 393 3.31 -10.44 31.48
CA GLU A 393 3.76 -11.65 32.17
C GLU A 393 2.60 -12.61 32.45
N LYS A 394 1.48 -12.10 32.95
CA LYS A 394 0.28 -12.90 33.20
C LYS A 394 -0.29 -13.48 31.90
N LEU A 395 -0.35 -12.69 30.83
CA LEU A 395 -0.83 -13.11 29.51
C LEU A 395 0.03 -14.22 28.87
N LYS A 396 1.31 -14.33 29.22
CA LYS A 396 2.18 -15.44 28.80
C LYS A 396 1.91 -16.73 29.56
N SER A 397 1.37 -16.65 30.78
CA SER A 397 1.13 -17.84 31.60
C SER A 397 -0.04 -18.66 31.06
N LYS A 398 0.07 -19.98 31.18
CA LYS A 398 -1.04 -20.90 30.95
C LYS A 398 -2.14 -20.82 32.00
N ASP A 399 -1.82 -20.26 33.17
CA ASP A 399 -2.80 -20.04 34.25
C ASP A 399 -3.79 -18.92 33.91
N PHE A 400 -3.49 -18.09 32.90
CA PHE A 400 -4.42 -17.10 32.41
C PHE A 400 -5.49 -17.77 31.54
N GLU A 401 -6.67 -17.95 32.12
CA GLU A 401 -7.85 -18.51 31.46
C GLU A 401 -8.81 -17.38 31.04
N PRO A 402 -8.78 -16.95 29.76
CA PRO A 402 -9.49 -15.74 29.33
C PRO A 402 -11.02 -15.83 29.47
N GLU A 403 -11.59 -17.03 29.52
CA GLU A 403 -13.02 -17.23 29.77
C GLU A 403 -13.42 -17.00 31.24
N LYS A 404 -12.49 -17.15 32.19
CA LYS A 404 -12.76 -17.02 33.63
C LYS A 404 -12.42 -15.65 34.17
N GLU A 405 -11.44 -14.97 33.57
CA GLU A 405 -11.00 -13.67 34.06
C GLU A 405 -10.61 -12.71 32.94
N VAL A 406 -10.93 -11.43 33.16
CA VAL A 406 -10.50 -10.31 32.32
C VAL A 406 -9.55 -9.42 33.11
N ILE A 407 -8.43 -9.03 32.50
CA ILE A 407 -7.47 -8.12 33.12
C ILE A 407 -7.83 -6.68 32.76
N LEU A 408 -8.03 -5.82 33.76
CA LEU A 408 -8.33 -4.40 33.57
C LEU A 408 -7.24 -3.50 34.15
N GLU A 409 -6.91 -2.43 33.43
CA GLU A 409 -5.92 -1.43 33.87
C GLU A 409 -6.51 -0.34 34.79
N LYS A 410 -7.82 -0.12 34.69
CA LYS A 410 -8.51 0.91 35.47
C LYS A 410 -9.22 0.26 36.65
N ASP A 411 -9.22 0.97 37.77
CA ASP A 411 -9.96 0.56 38.95
C ASP A 411 -11.44 0.34 38.60
N PHE A 412 -11.94 -0.79 39.07
CA PHE A 412 -13.32 -1.18 38.96
C PHE A 412 -13.73 -1.77 40.31
N SER A 413 -14.77 -1.20 40.92
CA SER A 413 -15.35 -1.71 42.16
C SER A 413 -16.74 -2.22 41.83
N TYR A 414 -17.00 -3.47 42.18
CA TYR A 414 -18.34 -4.03 42.20
C TYR A 414 -18.49 -4.86 43.47
N THR A 415 -19.73 -4.95 43.94
CA THR A 415 -20.11 -5.86 45.02
C THR A 415 -20.05 -7.28 44.47
N ASN A 416 -19.21 -8.13 45.05
CA ASN A 416 -19.17 -9.56 44.72
C ASN A 416 -20.58 -10.15 44.92
N GLY A 417 -21.33 -10.32 43.83
CA GLY A 417 -22.52 -11.17 43.82
C GLY A 417 -22.08 -12.62 43.88
N GLU A 418 -22.88 -13.47 44.55
CA GLU A 418 -22.60 -14.90 44.63
C GLU A 418 -22.36 -15.50 43.24
N ARG A 419 -21.29 -16.31 43.12
CA ARG A 419 -20.97 -17.05 41.90
C ARG A 419 -22.06 -18.07 41.62
N ARG A 420 -23.01 -17.72 40.76
CA ARG A 420 -23.90 -18.70 40.12
C ARG A 420 -23.55 -18.76 38.65
N THR A 421 -22.75 -19.75 38.28
CA THR A 421 -22.57 -20.16 36.89
C THR A 421 -23.78 -21.01 36.51
N THR A 422 -24.72 -20.43 35.77
CA THR A 422 -25.72 -21.21 35.06
C THR A 422 -25.24 -21.44 33.62
N ASN A 423 -25.57 -22.58 33.03
CA ASN A 423 -25.15 -22.93 31.66
C ASN A 423 -25.88 -22.11 30.57
N ASP A 424 -26.75 -21.18 30.94
CA ASP A 424 -27.63 -20.44 30.03
C ASP A 424 -27.08 -19.04 29.65
N GLU A 425 -25.88 -18.67 30.12
CA GLU A 425 -25.25 -17.40 29.74
C GLU A 425 -24.77 -17.43 28.28
N LYS A 426 -25.07 -16.37 27.52
CA LYS A 426 -24.74 -16.32 26.09
C LYS A 426 -24.39 -14.91 25.66
N ALA A 427 -23.38 -14.77 24.80
CA ALA A 427 -23.11 -13.52 24.08
C ALA A 427 -22.97 -13.82 22.58
N VAL A 428 -23.76 -13.11 21.75
CA VAL A 428 -23.81 -13.33 20.30
C VAL A 428 -23.71 -12.00 19.57
N VAL A 429 -22.83 -11.96 18.56
CA VAL A 429 -22.74 -10.82 17.66
C VAL A 429 -23.89 -10.87 16.65
N SER A 430 -24.87 -9.97 16.76
CA SER A 430 -26.00 -9.87 15.80
C SER A 430 -25.67 -8.99 14.60
N LYS A 431 -24.71 -8.06 14.74
CA LYS A 431 -24.17 -7.26 13.64
C LYS A 431 -22.69 -7.00 13.81
N TYR A 432 -21.90 -7.23 12.77
CA TYR A 432 -20.46 -6.96 12.75
C TYR A 432 -20.06 -6.17 11.51
N THR A 433 -19.72 -4.89 11.67
CA THR A 433 -19.25 -4.01 10.60
C THR A 433 -18.10 -3.14 11.09
N ALA A 434 -17.34 -2.54 10.17
CA ALA A 434 -16.19 -1.71 10.53
C ALA A 434 -16.52 -0.52 11.46
N GLY A 435 -17.73 0.04 11.37
CA GLY A 435 -18.16 1.20 12.17
C GLY A 435 -19.13 0.88 13.30
N GLU A 436 -19.64 -0.34 13.37
CA GLU A 436 -20.70 -0.71 14.31
C GLU A 436 -20.68 -2.22 14.61
N VAL A 437 -20.71 -2.56 15.89
CA VAL A 437 -20.85 -3.94 16.39
C VAL A 437 -22.03 -3.97 17.37
N ILE A 438 -23.00 -4.86 17.13
CA ILE A 438 -24.16 -5.07 18.00
C ILE A 438 -24.07 -6.48 18.54
N ILE A 439 -24.18 -6.59 19.86
CA ILE A 439 -24.09 -7.83 20.59
C ILE A 439 -25.32 -7.98 21.48
N GLU A 440 -25.92 -9.15 21.43
CA GLU A 440 -26.97 -9.59 22.32
C GLU A 440 -26.34 -10.48 23.39
N ALA A 441 -26.49 -10.12 24.65
CA ALA A 441 -25.93 -10.83 25.78
C ALA A 441 -27.01 -11.15 26.80
N GLU A 442 -26.96 -12.36 27.36
CA GLU A 442 -27.80 -12.80 28.46
C GLU A 442 -26.87 -13.34 29.55
N THR A 443 -27.00 -12.79 30.75
CA THR A 443 -26.13 -13.13 31.87
C THR A 443 -26.93 -13.31 33.15
N SER A 444 -26.59 -14.33 33.94
CA SER A 444 -27.28 -14.68 35.19
C SER A 444 -26.65 -14.03 36.42
N ALA A 445 -25.42 -13.54 36.27
CA ALA A 445 -24.64 -12.84 37.29
C ALA A 445 -23.97 -11.60 36.67
N PRO A 446 -23.35 -10.71 37.48
CA PRO A 446 -22.47 -9.68 36.96
C PRO A 446 -21.35 -10.29 36.12
N ARG A 447 -21.15 -9.79 34.89
CA ARG A 447 -20.15 -10.29 33.94
C ARG A 447 -19.42 -9.17 33.22
N PHE A 448 -18.23 -9.50 32.74
CA PHE A 448 -17.55 -8.69 31.74
C PHE A 448 -17.78 -9.28 30.37
N LEU A 449 -18.49 -8.55 29.52
CA LEU A 449 -18.55 -8.85 28.10
C LEU A 449 -17.25 -8.38 27.44
N VAL A 450 -16.47 -9.32 26.93
CA VAL A 450 -15.21 -9.05 26.23
C VAL A 450 -15.43 -9.23 24.73
N LEU A 451 -15.17 -8.16 23.99
CA LEU A 451 -15.13 -8.17 22.53
C LEU A 451 -13.66 -8.28 22.10
N SER A 452 -13.34 -9.36 21.38
CA SER A 452 -12.01 -9.65 20.83
C SER A 452 -11.64 -8.73 19.64
N ASP A 453 -11.90 -7.43 19.76
CA ASP A 453 -11.45 -6.38 18.85
C ASP A 453 -10.48 -5.45 19.60
N THR A 454 -9.45 -4.97 18.90
CA THR A 454 -8.44 -4.08 19.48
C THR A 454 -9.08 -2.80 20.04
N TYR A 455 -8.82 -2.46 21.30
CA TYR A 455 -9.20 -1.21 21.93
C TYR A 455 -8.53 -0.04 21.21
N TYR A 456 -9.34 0.92 20.75
CA TYR A 456 -8.85 2.09 20.03
C TYR A 456 -9.68 3.34 20.37
N PRO A 457 -9.09 4.54 20.50
CA PRO A 457 -9.83 5.76 20.74
C PRO A 457 -10.87 6.06 19.65
N GLY A 458 -12.04 6.58 20.04
CA GLY A 458 -13.12 6.95 19.12
C GLY A 458 -14.29 5.96 19.06
N TRP A 459 -14.13 4.77 19.66
CA TRP A 459 -15.25 3.88 19.91
C TRP A 459 -16.09 4.36 21.10
N LYS A 460 -17.41 4.27 20.96
CA LYS A 460 -18.40 4.50 22.01
C LYS A 460 -19.22 3.25 22.19
N VAL A 461 -19.71 3.03 23.41
CA VAL A 461 -20.60 1.90 23.70
C VAL A 461 -21.92 2.40 24.29
N TYR A 462 -22.99 1.71 23.94
CA TYR A 462 -24.32 1.91 24.50
C TYR A 462 -24.82 0.55 24.99
N ILE A 463 -25.24 0.48 26.25
CA ILE A 463 -25.85 -0.70 26.87
C ILE A 463 -27.32 -0.36 27.05
N ASP A 464 -28.21 -1.10 26.38
CA ASP A 464 -29.66 -0.86 26.41
C ASP A 464 -30.03 0.59 26.08
N LYS A 465 -29.42 1.12 25.02
CA LYS A 465 -29.53 2.51 24.51
C LYS A 465 -28.94 3.59 25.41
N LYS A 466 -28.45 3.28 26.62
CA LYS A 466 -27.78 4.23 27.51
C LYS A 466 -26.27 4.25 27.27
N PRO A 467 -25.59 5.40 27.34
CA PRO A 467 -24.13 5.46 27.23
C PRO A 467 -23.46 4.58 28.30
N GLY A 468 -22.55 3.70 27.87
CA GLY A 468 -21.75 2.86 28.75
C GLY A 468 -20.27 3.24 28.72
N LYS A 469 -19.47 2.52 29.51
CA LYS A 469 -18.02 2.68 29.57
C LYS A 469 -17.32 1.50 28.92
N ILE A 470 -16.39 1.78 28.01
CA ILE A 470 -15.49 0.77 27.45
C ILE A 470 -14.26 0.69 28.35
N TYR A 471 -13.95 -0.52 28.79
CA TYR A 471 -12.71 -0.85 29.48
C TYR A 471 -11.73 -1.45 28.48
N ARG A 472 -10.45 -1.13 28.64
CA ARG A 472 -9.39 -1.87 27.97
C ARG A 472 -9.18 -3.15 28.76
N ALA A 473 -9.30 -4.27 28.09
CA ALA A 473 -9.25 -5.62 28.64
C ALA A 473 -8.07 -6.38 28.04
N ASP A 474 -7.44 -7.23 28.85
CA ASP A 474 -6.41 -8.18 28.41
C ASP A 474 -5.36 -7.51 27.51
N TYR A 475 -4.92 -6.33 27.97
CA TYR A 475 -3.95 -5.44 27.35
C TYR A 475 -4.39 -4.73 26.05
N ILE A 476 -5.13 -5.41 25.17
CA ILE A 476 -5.45 -4.92 23.82
C ILE A 476 -6.93 -5.00 23.45
N LEU A 477 -7.79 -5.70 24.19
CA LEU A 477 -9.20 -5.90 23.84
C LEU A 477 -10.13 -4.87 24.48
N ARG A 478 -11.42 -4.93 24.11
CA ARG A 478 -12.48 -4.09 24.67
C ARG A 478 -13.37 -4.92 25.58
N ALA A 479 -13.69 -4.41 26.75
CA ALA A 479 -14.69 -5.00 27.63
C ALA A 479 -15.73 -4.00 28.12
N VAL A 480 -16.88 -4.52 28.51
CA VAL A 480 -18.01 -3.79 29.08
C VAL A 480 -18.55 -4.60 30.24
N TYR A 481 -18.85 -3.93 31.35
CA TYR A 481 -19.49 -4.55 32.49
C TYR A 481 -21.01 -4.64 32.26
N LEU A 482 -21.59 -5.80 32.56
CA LEU A 482 -23.02 -6.09 32.48
C LEU A 482 -23.53 -6.57 33.84
N GLU A 483 -24.67 -6.02 34.24
CA GLU A 483 -25.47 -6.54 35.35
C GLU A 483 -26.20 -7.83 34.93
N PRO A 484 -26.79 -8.59 35.86
CA PRO A 484 -27.66 -9.73 35.51
C PRO A 484 -28.83 -9.29 34.63
N GLY A 485 -29.08 -10.02 33.54
CA GLY A 485 -30.21 -9.79 32.64
C GLY A 485 -29.87 -9.95 31.16
N LYS A 486 -30.83 -9.54 30.32
CA LYS A 486 -30.70 -9.46 28.86
C LYS A 486 -30.29 -8.06 28.45
N HIS A 487 -29.22 -7.97 27.67
CA HIS A 487 -28.61 -6.71 27.25
C HIS A 487 -28.38 -6.67 25.75
N ILE A 488 -28.58 -5.48 25.18
CA ILE A 488 -28.09 -5.13 23.84
C ILE A 488 -26.92 -4.17 24.01
N VAL A 489 -25.72 -4.66 23.70
CA VAL A 489 -24.47 -3.89 23.74
C VAL A 489 -24.12 -3.44 22.33
N LYS A 490 -24.13 -2.13 22.11
CA LYS A 490 -23.85 -1.51 20.82
C LYS A 490 -22.57 -0.70 20.88
N PHE A 491 -21.53 -1.15 20.17
CA PHE A 491 -20.33 -0.39 19.90
C PHE A 491 -20.48 0.39 18.60
N ARG A 492 -20.12 1.69 18.61
CA ARG A 492 -20.14 2.56 17.43
C ARG A 492 -18.84 3.35 17.33
N TYR A 493 -18.20 3.33 16.18
CA TYR A 493 -17.03 4.14 15.90
C TYR A 493 -17.45 5.54 15.44
N GLY A 494 -16.90 6.57 16.08
CA GLY A 494 -17.22 7.97 15.77
C GLY A 494 -16.16 8.92 16.35
N PRO A 495 -14.95 8.94 15.79
CA PRO A 495 -13.85 9.75 16.30
C PRO A 495 -14.11 11.25 16.11
N PHE A 496 -13.68 12.07 17.08
CA PHE A 496 -13.83 13.52 17.01
C PHE A 496 -12.98 14.15 15.90
N SER A 497 -11.82 13.56 15.61
CA SER A 497 -10.91 14.01 14.53
C SER A 497 -11.59 14.05 13.16
N PHE A 498 -12.45 13.08 12.86
CA PHE A 498 -13.21 13.07 11.60
C PHE A 498 -14.14 14.28 11.48
N LYS A 499 -14.82 14.66 12.58
CA LYS A 499 -15.70 15.84 12.59
C LYS A 499 -14.93 17.14 12.36
N ILE A 500 -13.75 17.28 12.98
CA ILE A 500 -12.86 18.44 12.76
C ILE A 500 -12.42 18.50 11.30
N GLY A 501 -11.91 17.39 10.75
CA GLY A 501 -11.46 17.33 9.36
C GLY A 501 -12.56 17.65 8.35
N PHE A 502 -13.78 17.19 8.61
CA PHE A 502 -14.95 17.51 7.80
C PHE A 502 -15.25 19.02 7.80
N MET A 503 -15.27 19.66 8.98
CA MET A 503 -15.50 21.11 9.08
C MET A 503 -14.40 21.93 8.39
N ILE A 504 -13.13 21.55 8.54
CA ILE A 504 -12.00 22.19 7.85
C ILE A 504 -12.17 22.08 6.32
N THR A 505 -12.59 20.91 5.84
CA THR A 505 -12.83 20.68 4.41
C THR A 505 -13.92 21.60 3.89
N LEU A 506 -15.07 21.69 4.58
CA LEU A 506 -16.16 22.58 4.20
C LEU A 506 -15.73 24.05 4.19
N ALA A 507 -15.00 24.50 5.22
CA ALA A 507 -14.49 25.85 5.28
C ALA A 507 -13.53 26.16 4.11
N THR A 508 -12.62 25.24 3.81
CA THR A 508 -11.67 25.37 2.69
C THR A 508 -12.39 25.45 1.35
N MET A 509 -13.37 24.57 1.12
CA MET A 509 -14.20 24.61 -0.09
C MET A 509 -14.97 25.93 -0.23
N GLY A 510 -15.53 26.43 0.87
CA GLY A 510 -16.22 27.73 0.91
C GLY A 510 -15.30 28.89 0.52
N ILE A 511 -14.08 28.92 1.09
CA ILE A 511 -13.07 29.94 0.76
C ILE A 511 -12.66 29.86 -0.72
N LEU A 512 -12.34 28.67 -1.22
CA LEU A 512 -11.93 28.49 -2.62
C LEU A 512 -13.04 28.88 -3.60
N SER A 513 -14.28 28.51 -3.30
CA SER A 513 -15.44 28.88 -4.11
C SER A 513 -15.67 30.38 -4.09
N GLY A 514 -15.55 31.02 -2.92
CA GLY A 514 -15.63 32.48 -2.79
C GLY A 514 -14.57 33.17 -3.64
N LEU A 515 -13.30 32.78 -3.52
CA LEU A 515 -12.20 33.33 -4.33
C LEU A 515 -12.42 33.14 -5.84
N TRP A 516 -12.99 32.00 -6.25
CA TRP A 516 -13.30 31.74 -7.65
C TRP A 516 -14.39 32.68 -8.18
N ILE A 517 -15.47 32.89 -7.40
CA ILE A 517 -16.55 33.82 -7.74
C ILE A 517 -16.04 35.26 -7.81
N PHE A 518 -15.22 35.69 -6.85
CA PHE A 518 -14.64 37.04 -6.82
C PHE A 518 -13.67 37.32 -7.97
N ARG A 519 -13.09 36.29 -8.58
CA ARG A 519 -12.21 36.42 -9.74
C ARG A 519 -12.97 36.48 -11.07
N TRP A 520 -14.20 35.98 -11.09
CA TRP A 520 -15.09 36.00 -12.25
C TRP A 520 -15.89 37.29 -12.38
N ARG A 521 -16.15 37.95 -11.25
CA ARG A 521 -16.57 39.36 -11.20
C ARG A 521 -15.37 40.27 -11.45
#